data_AF-A0A2E9WAZ7-F1
#
_entry.id   AF-A0A2E9WAZ7-F1
#
_cell.length_a   1.000
_cell.length_b   1.000
_cell.length_c   1.000
_cell.angle_alpha   90.00
_cell.angle_beta   90.00
_cell.angle_gamma   90.00
#
_symmetry.space_group_name_H-M   'P 1'
#
loop_
_entity.id
_entity.type
_entity.pdbx_description
1 polymer ?
#
loop_
_entity_poly.entity_id
_entity_poly.type
_entity_poly.pdbx_seq_one_letter_code
_entity_poly.pdbx_strand_id
1 'polypeptide(L)'
;EMGPPGRENISAIGDTVNTAARLEAQTKGHGVPLVISKTLFDHGPIPLPENAVLHEVALRGKDQSVAYYALDAMPDLTGAMTRQDQKPAMAT
;
A
#
# COMPACT_ATOMS: atom_id res chain seq x y z
N GLU A 1 1.92 -4.00 23.39
CA GLU A 1 1.90 -5.23 24.21
C GLU A 1 2.05 -6.41 23.27
N MET A 2 3.10 -7.23 23.43
CA MET A 2 3.18 -8.55 22.80
C MET A 2 2.14 -9.44 23.48
N GLY A 3 1.38 -10.20 22.70
CA GLY A 3 0.29 -11.05 23.21
C GLY A 3 0.75 -12.07 24.26
N PRO A 4 -0.19 -12.64 25.05
CA PRO A 4 0.11 -13.56 26.14
C PRO A 4 0.82 -14.82 25.63
N PRO A 5 1.63 -15.48 26.48
CA PRO A 5 2.45 -16.63 26.08
C PRO A 5 1.58 -17.73 25.46
N GLY A 6 1.90 -18.11 24.22
CA GLY A 6 1.16 -19.11 23.42
C GLY A 6 0.26 -18.55 22.32
N ARG A 7 0.16 -17.23 22.16
CA ARG A 7 -0.49 -16.56 21.00
C ARG A 7 0.46 -15.53 20.40
N GLU A 8 1.40 -16.00 19.62
CA GLU A 8 2.28 -15.12 18.86
C GLU A 8 1.48 -14.45 17.74
N ASN A 9 1.32 -13.12 17.83
CA ASN A 9 0.73 -12.34 16.75
C ASN A 9 1.82 -12.05 15.71
N ILE A 10 1.74 -12.72 14.56
CA ILE A 10 2.54 -12.35 13.39
C ILE A 10 2.05 -10.98 12.92
N SER A 11 2.94 -9.98 12.94
CA SER A 11 2.62 -8.61 12.57
C SER A 11 3.75 -7.99 11.76
N ALA A 12 3.42 -6.96 10.97
CA ALA A 12 4.38 -6.10 10.30
C ALA A 12 4.49 -4.78 11.08
N ILE A 13 5.72 -4.33 11.35
CA ILE A 13 5.99 -3.07 12.04
C ILE A 13 6.86 -2.22 11.12
N GLY A 14 6.46 -0.97 10.89
CA GLY A 14 7.26 -0.04 10.11
C GLY A 14 6.49 1.19 9.62
N ASP A 15 7.24 2.11 9.04
CA ASP A 15 6.72 3.36 8.49
C ASP A 15 5.67 3.13 7.39
N THR A 16 5.83 2.11 6.56
CA THR A 16 4.84 1.76 5.52
C THR A 16 3.48 1.39 6.11
N VAL A 17 3.45 0.64 7.23
CA VAL A 17 2.20 0.26 7.90
C VAL A 17 1.51 1.49 8.48
N ASN A 18 2.28 2.38 9.12
CA ASN A 18 1.77 3.65 9.63
C ASN A 18 1.27 4.56 8.49
N THR A 19 2.02 4.65 7.40
CA THR A 19 1.67 5.44 6.21
C THR A 19 0.37 4.94 5.61
N ALA A 20 0.19 3.62 5.48
CA ALA A 20 -1.04 3.02 4.96
C ALA A 20 -2.27 3.43 5.80
N ALA A 21 -2.21 3.31 7.13
CA ALA A 21 -3.30 3.72 8.01
C ALA A 21 -3.61 5.23 7.92
N ARG A 22 -2.62 6.07 7.64
CA ARG A 22 -2.83 7.52 7.44
C ARG A 22 -3.44 7.84 6.07
N LEU A 23 -3.03 7.13 5.03
CA LEU A 23 -3.63 7.25 3.70
C LEU A 23 -5.07 6.73 3.68
N GLU A 24 -5.36 5.66 4.42
CA GLU A 24 -6.73 5.16 4.60
C GLU A 24 -7.66 6.26 5.10
N ALA A 25 -7.21 7.10 6.05
CA ALA A 25 -8.00 8.21 6.55
C ALA A 25 -8.35 9.27 5.47
N GLN A 26 -7.62 9.33 4.35
CA GLN A 26 -7.90 10.26 3.25
C GLN A 26 -9.12 9.82 2.41
N THR A 27 -9.50 8.53 2.44
CA THR A 27 -10.70 8.02 1.74
C THR A 27 -11.94 8.86 2.05
N LYS A 28 -12.17 9.15 3.33
CA LYS A 28 -13.28 9.99 3.79
C LYS A 28 -13.24 11.41 3.25
N GLY A 29 -12.05 12.01 3.16
CA GLY A 29 -11.88 13.37 2.66
C GLY A 29 -12.21 13.50 1.18
N HIS A 30 -11.95 12.44 0.40
CA HIS A 30 -12.22 12.37 -1.03
C HIS A 30 -13.58 11.75 -1.38
N GLY A 31 -14.23 11.09 -0.43
CA GLY A 31 -15.50 10.38 -0.67
C GLY A 31 -15.34 9.11 -1.51
N VAL A 32 -14.14 8.52 -1.52
CA VAL A 32 -13.79 7.34 -2.34
C VAL A 32 -13.56 6.10 -1.47
N PRO A 33 -13.74 4.88 -2.00
CA PRO A 33 -13.50 3.66 -1.25
C PRO A 33 -12.01 3.30 -1.14
N LEU A 34 -11.14 3.86 -1.98
CA LEU A 34 -9.75 3.40 -2.11
C LEU A 34 -8.76 4.56 -2.29
N VAL A 35 -7.66 4.48 -1.56
CA VAL A 35 -6.50 5.36 -1.72
C VAL A 35 -5.25 4.50 -1.82
N ILE A 36 -4.38 4.81 -2.80
CA ILE A 36 -3.17 4.04 -3.07
C ILE A 36 -1.98 4.99 -3.17
N SER A 37 -0.87 4.67 -2.51
CA SER A 37 0.35 5.47 -2.62
C SER A 37 0.91 5.45 -4.04
N LYS A 38 1.50 6.56 -4.49
CA LYS A 38 2.15 6.65 -5.80
C LYS A 38 3.24 5.58 -5.97
N THR A 39 3.97 5.29 -4.89
CA THR A 39 5.02 4.26 -4.83
C THR A 39 4.54 2.88 -5.29
N LEU A 40 3.27 2.53 -5.07
CA LEU A 40 2.73 1.25 -5.52
C LEU A 40 2.61 1.17 -7.05
N PHE A 41 2.28 2.28 -7.72
CA PHE A 41 2.26 2.36 -9.18
C PHE A 41 3.66 2.53 -9.78
N ASP A 42 4.56 3.21 -9.07
CA ASP A 42 5.95 3.41 -9.54
C ASP A 42 6.75 2.10 -9.60
N HIS A 43 6.45 1.16 -8.70
CA HIS A 43 7.22 -0.08 -8.55
C HIS A 43 6.40 -1.35 -8.79
N GLY A 44 5.08 -1.25 -8.81
CA GLY A 44 4.18 -2.37 -8.99
C GLY A 44 3.82 -2.58 -10.46
N PRO A 45 3.53 -3.83 -10.87
CA PRO A 45 3.01 -4.16 -12.20
C PRO A 45 1.52 -3.82 -12.35
N ILE A 46 1.08 -2.70 -11.75
CA ILE A 46 -0.31 -2.26 -11.74
C ILE A 46 -0.40 -0.98 -12.56
N PRO A 47 -1.18 -0.95 -13.65
CA PRO A 47 -1.37 0.25 -14.44
C PRO A 47 -2.12 1.32 -13.62
N LEU A 48 -1.66 2.56 -13.72
CA LEU A 48 -2.37 3.71 -13.15
C LEU A 48 -3.64 3.98 -13.98
N PRO A 49 -4.82 4.11 -13.36
CA PRO A 49 -6.03 4.50 -14.10
C PRO A 49 -5.88 5.84 -14.81
N GLU A 50 -6.42 5.98 -16.02
CA GLU A 50 -6.25 7.18 -16.86
C GLU A 50 -6.78 8.47 -16.20
N ASN A 51 -7.82 8.35 -15.37
CA ASN A 51 -8.44 9.47 -14.65
C ASN A 51 -7.91 9.64 -13.22
N ALA A 52 -6.82 8.97 -12.85
CA ALA A 52 -6.27 9.06 -11.51
C ALA A 52 -5.70 10.46 -11.22
N VAL A 53 -6.19 11.08 -10.16
CA VAL A 53 -5.72 12.40 -9.71
C VAL A 53 -4.66 12.22 -8.61
N LEU A 54 -3.50 12.85 -8.79
CA LEU A 54 -2.43 12.82 -7.82
C LEU A 54 -2.69 13.84 -6.70
N HIS A 55 -2.56 13.36 -5.46
CA HIS A 55 -2.66 14.16 -4.25
C HIS A 55 -1.40 14.00 -3.40
N GLU A 56 -1.15 14.97 -2.53
CA GLU A 56 -0.08 14.90 -1.53
C GLU A 56 -0.62 15.23 -0.14
N VAL A 57 -0.06 14.57 0.86
CA VAL A 57 -0.35 14.87 2.27
C VAL A 57 0.94 14.90 3.07
N ALA A 58 1.12 15.96 3.87
CA ALA A 58 2.18 16.01 4.86
C ALA A 58 1.81 15.10 6.05
N LEU A 59 2.68 14.14 6.37
CA LEU A 59 2.49 13.26 7.51
C LEU A 59 3.37 13.73 8.67
N ARG A 60 2.78 13.83 9.86
CA ARG A 60 3.51 14.17 11.09
C ARG A 60 4.63 13.16 11.32
N GLY A 61 5.86 13.65 11.47
CA GLY A 61 7.05 12.81 11.67
C GLY A 61 7.73 12.35 10.39
N LYS A 62 7.31 12.86 9.22
CA LYS A 62 8.03 12.70 7.95
C LYS A 62 8.53 14.04 7.43
N ASP A 63 9.75 14.04 6.89
CA ASP A 63 10.34 15.21 6.24
C ASP A 63 9.78 15.46 4.83
N GLN A 64 9.16 14.45 4.21
CA GLN A 64 8.61 14.51 2.86
C GLN A 64 7.12 14.18 2.85
N SER A 65 6.37 14.88 2.00
CA SER A 65 4.97 14.59 1.71
C SER A 65 4.82 13.20 1.10
N VAL A 66 3.69 12.55 1.38
CA VAL A 66 3.35 11.27 0.76
C VAL A 66 2.38 11.54 -0.38
N ALA A 67 2.79 11.15 -1.59
CA ALA A 67 1.99 11.22 -2.80
C ALA A 67 1.09 9.98 -2.94
N TYR A 68 -0.18 10.19 -3.32
CA TYR A 68 -1.17 9.12 -3.45
C TYR A 68 -2.24 9.46 -4.50
N TYR A 69 -3.01 8.44 -4.89
CA TYR A 69 -4.17 8.55 -5.78
C TYR A 69 -5.44 8.15 -5.04
N ALA A 70 -6.50 8.94 -5.19
CA ALA A 70 -7.85 8.65 -4.72
C ALA A 70 -8.64 8.00 -5.86
N LEU A 71 -9.20 6.80 -5.62
CA LEU A 71 -9.79 5.96 -6.66
C LEU A 71 -11.21 5.52 -6.29
N ASP A 72 -12.15 5.74 -7.21
CA ASP A 72 -13.55 5.31 -7.06
C ASP A 72 -13.75 3.79 -7.18
N ALA A 73 -12.76 3.10 -7.75
CA ALA A 73 -12.79 1.66 -7.97
C ALA A 73 -11.39 1.04 -7.90
N MET A 74 -11.35 -0.28 -7.75
CA MET A 74 -10.11 -1.04 -7.77
C MET A 74 -9.48 -1.02 -9.18
N PRO A 75 -8.18 -0.68 -9.33
CA PRO A 75 -7.51 -0.69 -10.62
C PRO A 75 -7.36 -2.11 -11.18
N ASP A 76 -7.22 -2.26 -12.49
CA ASP A 76 -6.99 -3.57 -13.09
C ASP A 76 -5.69 -4.21 -12.57
N LEU A 77 -5.81 -5.39 -11.95
CA LEU A 77 -4.68 -6.15 -11.40
C LEU A 77 -4.21 -7.28 -12.32
N THR A 78 -4.81 -7.47 -13.50
CA THR A 78 -4.46 -8.59 -14.39
C THR A 78 -3.00 -8.59 -14.83
N GLY A 79 -2.39 -7.40 -15.01
CA GLY A 79 -0.96 -7.24 -15.28
C GLY A 79 -0.04 -7.67 -14.12
N ALA A 80 -0.56 -7.74 -12.89
CA ALA A 80 0.20 -7.99 -11.68
C ALA A 80 0.30 -9.47 -11.27
N MET A 81 -0.50 -10.35 -11.88
CA MET A 81 -0.70 -11.73 -11.42
C MET A 81 0.17 -12.78 -12.11
N THR A 82 1.17 -12.39 -12.91
CA THR A 82 2.14 -13.31 -13.49
C THR A 82 3.12 -13.79 -12.40
N ARG A 83 2.66 -14.72 -11.56
CA ARG A 83 3.50 -15.38 -10.56
C ARG A 83 4.54 -16.22 -11.30
N GLN A 84 5.81 -15.86 -11.20
CA GLN A 84 6.91 -16.77 -11.52
C GLN A 84 7.28 -17.47 -10.22
N ASP A 85 6.80 -18.70 -10.06
CA ASP A 85 6.98 -19.51 -8.85
C ASP A 85 8.45 -19.94 -8.72
N GLN A 86 9.33 -19.06 -8.22
CA GLN A 86 10.70 -19.43 -7.92
C GLN A 86 10.75 -20.12 -6.55
N LYS A 87 10.61 -21.45 -6.54
CA LYS A 87 10.99 -22.28 -5.40
C LYS A 87 12.49 -22.08 -5.15
N PRO A 88 12.94 -21.64 -3.95
CA PRO A 88 14.37 -21.62 -3.66
C PRO A 88 14.87 -23.05 -3.68
N ALA A 89 15.83 -23.33 -4.56
CA ALA A 89 16.56 -24.59 -4.57
C ALA A 89 17.27 -24.74 -3.23
N MET A 90 16.88 -25.77 -2.48
CA MET A 90 17.53 -26.19 -1.24
C MET A 90 18.94 -26.66 -1.61
N ALA A 91 19.95 -25.85 -1.30
CA ALA A 91 21.34 -26.25 -1.43
C ALA A 91 21.59 -27.45 -0.49
N THR A 92 22.07 -28.55 -1.07
CA THR A 92 22.55 -29.74 -0.35
C THR A 92 24.01 -29.57 0.00
#